data_AF-A0A6I1FMM8-F1
#
_entry.id   AF-A0A6I1FMM8-F1
#
_cell.length_a   1.000
_cell.length_b   1.000
_cell.length_c   1.000
_cell.angle_alpha   90.00
_cell.angle_beta   90.00
_cell.angle_gamma   90.00
#
_symmetry.space_group_name_H-M   'P 1'
#
loop_
_entity.id
_entity.type
_entity.pdbx_description
1 polymer ?
#
loop_
_entity_poly.entity_id
_entity_poly.type
_entity_poly.pdbx_seq_one_letter_code
_entity_poly.pdbx_strand_id
1 'polypeptide(L)'
;MTLDTYHQNLYALSNGNQIKQVFLNLVKNAIEAIDNGGKIKIEARLENSWIEVSIADNGNGISAKLRDLLGQPFITTKRSLG
;
A
#
# COMPACT_ATOMS: atom_id res chain seq x y z
N MET A 1 9.15 2.28 11.33
CA MET A 1 7.72 1.99 11.06
C MET A 1 6.95 2.24 12.34
N THR A 2 6.07 3.21 12.34
CA THR A 2 5.11 3.45 13.43
C THR A 2 3.73 3.13 12.87
N LEU A 3 3.00 2.23 13.53
CA LEU A 3 1.62 1.90 13.18
C LEU A 3 0.73 2.56 14.22
N ASP A 4 0.30 3.78 13.94
CA ASP A 4 -0.66 4.49 14.80
C ASP A 4 -2.06 3.96 14.49
N THR A 5 -2.56 3.04 15.32
CA THR A 5 -3.93 2.53 15.22
C THR A 5 -4.85 3.40 16.06
N TYR A 6 -5.73 4.18 15.41
CA TYR A 6 -6.76 4.94 16.10
C TYR A 6 -7.92 4.05 16.54
N HIS A 7 -8.51 4.39 17.68
CA HIS A 7 -9.34 3.58 18.60
C HIS A 7 -10.70 3.02 18.10
N GLN A 8 -10.88 2.71 16.81
CA GLN A 8 -12.08 2.03 16.31
C GLN A 8 -11.75 0.74 15.57
N ASN A 9 -12.34 -0.36 16.03
CA ASN A 9 -12.30 -1.62 15.29
C ASN A 9 -13.21 -1.49 14.06
N LEU A 10 -12.61 -1.55 12.86
CA LEU A 10 -13.32 -1.51 11.59
C LEU A 10 -13.51 -2.94 11.06
N TYR A 11 -14.74 -3.27 10.68
CA TYR A 11 -15.09 -4.59 10.17
C TYR A 11 -15.77 -4.47 8.79
N ALA A 12 -15.34 -5.31 7.85
CA ALA A 12 -15.99 -5.47 6.55
C ALA A 12 -16.06 -6.94 6.15
N LEU A 13 -17.13 -7.30 5.44
CA LEU A 13 -17.25 -8.60 4.79
C LEU A 13 -16.33 -8.65 3.58
N SER A 14 -15.44 -9.63 3.53
CA SER A 14 -14.50 -9.80 2.42
C SER A 14 -13.91 -11.21 2.38
N ASN A 15 -13.18 -11.52 1.31
CA ASN A 15 -12.25 -12.65 1.32
C ASN A 15 -10.95 -12.20 2.02
N GLY A 16 -10.78 -12.58 3.28
CA GLY A 16 -9.63 -12.16 4.09
C GLY A 16 -8.27 -12.51 3.50
N ASN A 17 -8.14 -13.63 2.76
CA ASN A 17 -6.89 -14.02 2.12
C ASN A 17 -6.53 -13.09 0.95
N GLN A 18 -7.52 -12.71 0.13
CA GLN A 18 -7.29 -11.78 -0.98
C GLN A 18 -6.94 -10.39 -0.46
N ILE A 19 -7.66 -9.89 0.54
CA ILE A 19 -7.38 -8.58 1.14
C ILE A 19 -6.00 -8.56 1.80
N LYS A 20 -5.62 -9.64 2.50
CA LYS A 20 -4.26 -9.79 3.04
C LYS A 20 -3.20 -9.68 1.93
N GLN A 21 -3.42 -10.31 0.78
CA GLN A 21 -2.49 -10.24 -0.34
C GLN A 21 -2.39 -8.82 -0.92
N VAL A 22 -3.51 -8.10 -1.04
CA VAL A 22 -3.52 -6.69 -1.45
C VAL A 22 -2.64 -5.85 -0.51
N PHE A 23 -2.86 -5.94 0.80
CA PHE A 23 -2.06 -5.17 1.77
C PHE A 23 -0.58 -5.54 1.73
N LEU A 24 -0.25 -6.84 1.66
CA LEU A 24 1.15 -7.28 1.55
C LEU A 24 1.83 -6.71 0.30
N ASN A 25 1.14 -6.68 -0.84
CA ASN A 25 1.68 -6.13 -2.08
C ASN A 25 1.93 -4.62 -1.97
N LEU A 26 0.97 -3.87 -1.42
CA LEU A 26 1.10 -2.41 -1.26
C LEU A 26 2.19 -2.04 -0.26
N VAL A 27 2.24 -2.71 0.90
CA VAL A 27 3.30 -2.49 1.90
C VAL A 27 4.66 -2.87 1.35
N LYS A 28 4.77 -3.97 0.60
CA LYS A 28 6.02 -4.36 -0.05
C LYS A 28 6.49 -3.31 -1.04
N ASN A 29 5.59 -2.76 -1.86
CA ASN A 29 5.93 -1.68 -2.79
C ASN A 29 6.41 -0.41 -2.05
N ALA A 30 5.75 -0.04 -0.96
CA ALA A 30 6.17 1.09 -0.12
C ALA A 30 7.56 0.89 0.51
N ILE A 31 7.86 -0.32 1.01
CA ILE A 31 9.19 -0.66 1.56
C ILE A 31 10.28 -0.53 0.49
N GLU A 32 10.02 -0.99 -0.72
CA GLU A 32 10.99 -0.95 -1.82
C GLU A 32 11.21 0.46 -2.40
N ALA A 33 10.23 1.35 -2.27
CA ALA A 33 10.33 2.75 -2.71
C ALA A 33 11.12 3.64 -1.73
N ILE A 34 11.25 3.21 -0.47
CA ILE A 34 11.90 3.95 0.60
C ILE A 34 13.41 3.70 0.61
N ASP A 35 14.20 4.77 0.64
CA ASP A 35 15.62 4.74 0.97
C ASP A 35 15.85 4.69 2.49
N ASN A 36 17.09 4.43 2.94
CA ASN A 36 17.43 4.29 4.36
C ASN A 36 16.85 5.42 5.23
N GLY A 37 15.99 5.05 6.20
CA GLY A 37 15.39 5.98 7.16
C GLY A 37 14.02 6.56 6.79
N GLY A 38 13.40 6.14 5.69
CA GLY A 38 12.04 6.56 5.36
C GLY A 38 10.95 5.97 6.27
N LYS A 39 9.72 6.43 6.05
CA LYS A 39 8.55 6.15 6.86
C LYS A 39 7.41 5.68 5.98
N ILE A 40 6.71 4.65 6.46
CA ILE A 40 5.43 4.21 5.94
C ILE A 40 4.39 4.57 6.99
N LYS A 41 3.33 5.27 6.57
CA LYS A 41 2.15 5.59 7.35
C LYS A 41 1.00 4.75 6.82
N ILE A 42 0.34 4.01 7.71
CA ILE A 42 -0.85 3.21 7.38
C ILE A 42 -1.99 3.73 8.24
N GLU A 43 -3.10 4.09 7.60
CA GLU A 43 -4.28 4.62 8.27
C GLU A 43 -5.52 3.92 7.73
N ALA A 44 -6.51 3.74 8.60
CA ALA A 44 -7.82 3.25 8.20
C ALA A 44 -8.90 4.12 8.84
N ARG A 45 -9.93 4.48 8.08
CA ARG A 45 -11.08 5.22 8.59
C ARG A 45 -12.37 4.76 7.93
N LEU A 46 -13.48 4.91 8.65
CA LEU A 46 -14.80 4.83 8.06
C LEU A 46 -15.07 6.14 7.31
N GLU A 47 -15.27 6.05 6.00
CA GLU A 47 -15.63 7.17 5.12
C GLU A 47 -16.97 6.82 4.47
N ASN A 48 -18.04 7.47 4.91
CA ASN A 48 -19.43 7.13 4.55
C ASN A 48 -19.74 5.64 4.86
N SER A 49 -20.02 4.85 3.82
CA SER A 49 -20.31 3.41 3.94
C SER A 49 -19.12 2.51 3.61
N TRP A 50 -17.92 3.09 3.47
CA TRP A 50 -16.71 2.38 3.07
C TRP A 50 -15.63 2.48 4.13
N ILE A 51 -14.83 1.42 4.27
CA ILE A 51 -13.56 1.50 4.97
C ILE A 51 -12.53 1.99 3.96
N GLU A 52 -11.99 3.18 4.17
CA GLU A 52 -10.83 3.67 3.44
C GLU A 52 -9.57 3.24 4.18
N VAL A 53 -8.66 2.57 3.49
CA VAL A 53 -7.31 2.24 3.99
C VAL A 53 -6.29 2.98 3.13
N SER A 54 -5.46 3.79 3.77
CA SER A 54 -4.37 4.53 3.14
C SER A 54 -3.03 3.92 3.55
N ILE A 55 -2.15 3.71 2.57
CA ILE A 55 -0.75 3.31 2.76
C ILE A 55 0.08 4.35 2.03
N ALA A 56 0.79 5.17 2.79
CA ALA A 56 1.62 6.26 2.27
C ALA A 56 3.07 6.09 2.68
N ASP A 57 3.99 6.19 1.72
CA ASP A 57 5.42 6.26 1.96
C ASP A 57 5.98 7.64 1.60
N ASN A 58 7.19 7.93 2.09
CA ASN A 58 7.97 9.10 1.68
C ASN A 58 9.20 8.71 0.85
N GLY A 59 9.07 7.64 0.07
CA GLY A 59 10.12 7.16 -0.83
C GLY A 59 10.28 8.05 -2.08
N ASN A 60 11.01 7.52 -3.05
CA ASN A 60 11.33 8.22 -4.30
C ASN A 60 10.12 8.43 -5.23
N GLY A 61 8.96 7.85 -4.89
CA GLY A 61 7.74 7.93 -5.67
C GLY A 61 7.84 7.24 -7.03
N ILE A 62 6.89 7.54 -7.90
CA ILE A 62 6.76 6.88 -9.21
C ILE A 62 6.99 7.91 -10.32
N SER A 63 7.81 7.56 -11.30
CA SER A 63 8.05 8.41 -12.47
C SER A 63 6.75 8.63 -13.26
N ALA A 64 6.63 9.76 -13.96
CA ALA A 64 5.44 10.09 -14.73
C ALA A 64 5.03 8.96 -15.70
N LYS A 65 6.00 8.37 -16.40
CA LYS A 65 5.80 7.27 -17.34
C LYS A 65 5.23 6.00 -16.68
N LEU A 66 5.57 5.74 -15.42
CA LEU A 66 5.06 4.59 -14.67
C LEU A 66 3.69 4.85 -14.04
N ARG A 67 3.37 6.12 -13.72
CA ARG A 67 2.05 6.49 -13.19
C ARG A 67 0.92 6.12 -14.15
N ASP A 68 1.11 6.34 -15.45
CA ASP A 68 0.12 6.02 -16.49
C ASP A 68 -0.10 4.51 -16.67
N LEU A 69 0.81 3.68 -16.13
CA LEU A 69 0.77 2.22 -16.21
C LEU A 69 0.26 1.57 -14.91
N LEU A 70 -0.05 2.38 -13.88
CA LEU A 70 -0.55 1.86 -12.61
C LEU A 70 -1.88 1.12 -12.82
N GLY A 71 -1.98 -0.07 -12.22
CA GLY A 71 -3.15 -0.94 -12.35
C GLY A 71 -3.16 -1.82 -13.59
N GLN A 72 -2.22 -1.65 -14.52
CA GLN A 72 -2.05 -2.62 -15.61
C GLN A 72 -1.40 -3.90 -15.10
N PRO A 73 -1.95 -5.07 -15.44
CA PRO A 73 -1.36 -6.34 -15.00
C PRO A 73 0.04 -6.52 -15.59
N PHE A 74 0.93 -7.13 -14.81
CA PHE A 74 2.31 -7.50 -15.18
C PHE A 74 3.31 -6.34 -15.38
N ILE A 75 2.94 -5.10 -15.11
CA ILE A 75 3.90 -3.98 -15.11
C ILE A 75 4.65 -3.94 -13.77
N THR A 76 5.98 -4.06 -13.82
CA THR A 76 6.86 -3.94 -12.67
C THR A 76 8.20 -3.33 -13.08
N THR A 77 8.78 -2.51 -12.21
CA THR A 77 10.17 -2.03 -12.35
C THR A 77 11.16 -2.90 -11.58
N LYS A 78 10.67 -3.90 -10.85
CA LYS A 78 11.50 -4.80 -10.06
C LYS A 78 12.26 -5.72 -11.00
N ARG A 79 13.58 -5.78 -10.83
CA ARG A 79 14.45 -6.64 -11.64
C ARG A 79 14.03 -8.10 -11.44
N SER A 80 13.69 -8.79 -12.54
CA SER A 80 13.47 -10.23 -12.52
C SER A 80 14.83 -10.89 -12.27
N LEU A 81 15.04 -11.45 -11.07
CA LEU A 81 16.09 -12.43 -10.89
C LEU A 81 15.58 -13.70 -11.56
N GLY A 82 16.18 -14.05 -12.70
CA GLY A 82 16.04 -15.38 -13.32
C GLY A 82 16.74 -16.44 -12.50
#